data_AF-A0A3C1SC38-F1
#
_entry.id   AF-A0A3C1SC38-F1
#
_cell.length_a   1.000
_cell.length_b   1.000
_cell.length_c   1.000
_cell.angle_alpha   90.00
_cell.angle_beta   90.00
_cell.angle_gamma   90.00
#
_symmetry.space_group_name_H-M   'P 1'
#
loop_
_entity.id
_entity.type
_entity.pdbx_description
1 polymer ?
#
loop_
_entity_poly.entity_id
_entity_poly.type
_entity_poly.pdbx_seq_one_letter_code
_entity_poly.pdbx_strand_id
1 'polypeptide(L)' 'RESRRIAPSEEPHVCSVASVKIRNFNEYLIKKFCNMSDIDFSLIKTADVYQQIINLGAVAA' A
#
# COMPACT_ATOMS: atom_id res chain seq x y z
N ARG A 1 -30.70 -0.71 -21.93
CA ARG A 1 -30.36 0.32 -20.92
C ARG A 1 -30.43 -0.38 -19.57
N GLU A 2 -29.29 -0.77 -19.02
CA GLU A 2 -29.23 -1.52 -17.77
C GLU A 2 -28.75 -0.60 -16.64
N SER A 3 -29.67 -0.20 -15.78
CA SER A 3 -29.41 0.69 -14.65
C SER A 3 -28.76 -0.11 -13.53
N ARG A 4 -27.42 -0.05 -13.45
CA ARG A 4 -26.68 -0.47 -12.26
C ARG A 4 -27.09 0.44 -11.09
N ARG A 5 -27.88 -0.08 -10.17
CA ARG A 5 -28.24 0.60 -8.92
C ARG A 5 -26.97 0.68 -8.06
N ILE A 6 -26.48 1.89 -7.83
CA ILE A 6 -25.44 2.16 -6.83
C ILE A 6 -26.16 2.20 -5.48
N ALA A 7 -25.84 1.25 -4.59
CA ALA A 7 -26.30 1.30 -3.22
C ALA A 7 -25.62 2.48 -2.51
N PRO A 8 -26.34 3.31 -1.76
CA PRO A 8 -25.72 4.26 -0.86
C PRO A 8 -25.29 3.48 0.38
N SER A 9 -24.00 3.26 0.57
CA SER A 9 -23.51 2.73 1.85
C SER A 9 -22.34 3.59 2.29
N GLU A 10 -22.60 4.35 3.35
CA GLU A 10 -21.65 4.83 4.35
C GLU A 10 -20.35 4.03 4.28
N GLU A 11 -19.29 4.62 3.69
CA GLU A 11 -18.06 3.90 3.42
C GLU A 11 -17.43 3.46 4.75
N PRO A 12 -17.34 2.15 5.04
CA PRO A 12 -16.27 1.71 5.91
C PRO A 12 -14.98 2.06 5.16
N HIS A 13 -13.90 2.45 5.85
CA HIS A 13 -12.58 2.55 5.23
C HIS A 13 -12.11 1.16 4.78
N VAL A 14 -12.74 0.60 3.75
CA VAL A 14 -12.44 -0.71 3.21
C VAL A 14 -11.26 -0.52 2.27
N CYS A 15 -10.08 -0.82 2.80
CA CYS A 15 -8.91 -0.96 1.97
C CYS A 15 -9.15 -2.08 0.93
N SER A 16 -9.02 -1.78 -0.36
CA SER A 16 -9.17 -2.81 -1.39
C SER A 16 -8.09 -3.88 -1.24
N VAL A 17 -8.41 -5.12 -1.64
CA VAL A 17 -7.44 -6.23 -1.63
C VAL A 17 -6.24 -5.91 -2.53
N ALA A 18 -6.48 -5.16 -3.63
CA ALA A 18 -5.41 -4.71 -4.52
C ALA A 18 -4.48 -3.73 -3.80
N SER A 19 -5.01 -2.75 -3.05
CA SER A 19 -4.22 -1.83 -2.25
C SER A 19 -3.33 -2.58 -1.24
N VAL A 20 -3.86 -3.58 -0.53
CA VAL A 20 -3.07 -4.38 0.42
C VAL A 20 -1.93 -5.11 -0.28
N LYS A 21 -2.21 -5.75 -1.42
CA LYS A 21 -1.18 -6.46 -2.20
C LYS A 21 -0.07 -5.53 -2.67
N ILE A 22 -0.42 -4.33 -3.13
CA ILE A 22 0.56 -3.32 -3.57
C ILE A 22 1.43 -2.87 -2.40
N ARG A 23 0.85 -2.57 -1.23
CA ARG A 23 1.64 -2.20 -0.04
C ARG A 23 2.64 -3.29 0.36
N ASN A 24 2.18 -4.54 0.39
CA ASN A 24 3.03 -5.68 0.74
C ASN A 24 4.16 -5.87 -0.29
N PHE A 25 3.86 -5.69 -1.58
CA PHE A 25 4.87 -5.77 -2.63
C PHE A 25 5.91 -4.65 -2.51
N ASN A 26 5.47 -3.41 -2.29
CA ASN A 26 6.36 -2.27 -2.06
C ASN A 26 7.25 -2.48 -0.82
N GLU A 27 6.69 -2.96 0.28
CA GLU A 27 7.47 -3.30 1.49
C GLU A 27 8.52 -4.38 1.18
N TYR A 28 8.14 -5.44 0.47
CA TYR A 28 9.05 -6.50 0.06
C TYR A 28 10.23 -5.97 -0.77
N LEU A 29 9.98 -5.08 -1.74
CA LEU A 29 11.04 -4.49 -2.56
C LEU A 29 12.03 -3.68 -1.71
N ILE A 30 11.54 -2.85 -0.80
CA ILE A 30 12.39 -2.07 0.10
C ILE A 30 13.22 -3.01 0.97
N LYS A 31 12.59 -4.02 1.59
CA LYS A 31 13.26 -4.97 2.47
C LYS A 31 14.36 -5.75 1.73
N LYS A 32 14.09 -6.14 0.48
CA LYS A 32 15.07 -6.81 -0.39
C LYS A 32 16.25 -5.89 -0.71
N PHE A 33 16.00 -4.63 -1.05
CA PHE A 33 17.04 -3.63 -1.27
C PHE A 33 17.91 -3.43 -0.02
N CYS A 34 17.27 -3.26 1.15
CA CYS A 34 17.97 -3.08 2.43
C CYS A 34 18.90 -4.27 2.73
N ASN A 35 18.40 -5.50 2.55
CA ASN A 35 19.20 -6.71 2.74
C ASN A 35 20.40 -6.78 1.78
N MET A 36 20.26 -6.32 0.53
CA MET A 36 21.37 -6.30 -0.43
C MET A 36 22.41 -5.24 -0.10
N SER A 37 22.00 -4.15 0.54
CA SER A 37 22.85 -3.00 0.86
C SER A 37 23.36 -2.99 2.30
N ASP A 38 23.08 -4.05 3.08
CA ASP A 38 23.40 -4.13 4.52
C ASP A 38 22.84 -2.95 5.33
N ILE A 39 21.65 -2.47 4.93
CA ILE A 39 20.93 -1.40 5.60
C ILE A 39 19.91 -2.02 6.56
N ASP A 40 19.86 -1.53 7.80
CA ASP A 40 18.80 -1.92 8.72
C ASP A 40 17.45 -1.34 8.28
N PHE A 41 16.57 -2.24 7.85
CA PHE A 41 15.22 -1.91 7.42
C PHE A 41 14.37 -1.23 8.50
N SER A 42 14.66 -1.46 9.79
CA SER A 42 13.92 -0.85 10.90
C SER A 42 14.04 0.69 10.91
N LEU A 43 15.20 1.21 10.52
CA LEU A 43 15.49 2.64 10.42
C LEU A 43 14.70 3.32 9.30
N ILE A 44 14.35 2.57 8.25
CA ILE A 44 13.55 3.09 7.15
C ILE A 44 12.07 3.14 7.53
N LYS A 45 11.58 2.16 8.31
CA LYS A 45 10.17 2.13 8.76
C LYS A 45 9.78 3.35 9.59
N THR A 46 10.73 3.95 10.30
CA THR A 46 10.51 5.14 11.12
C THR A 46 10.55 6.44 10.33
N ALA A 47 10.93 6.42 9.04
CA ALA A 47 10.98 7.61 8.22
C ALA A 47 9.57 8.02 7.76
N ASP A 48 9.27 9.32 7.81
CA ASP A 48 7.97 9.86 7.38
C ASP A 48 7.61 9.51 5.93
N VAL A 49 8.63 9.34 5.08
CA VAL A 49 8.49 8.97 3.67
C VAL A 49 8.11 7.50 3.45
N TYR A 50 8.32 6.63 4.44
CA TYR A 50 8.03 5.20 4.31
C TYR A 50 6.56 4.95 3.98
N GLN A 51 5.66 5.65 4.66
CA GLN A 51 4.22 5.55 4.40
C GLN A 51 3.86 5.97 2.97
N GLN A 52 4.53 6.99 2.42
CA GLN A 52 4.29 7.42 1.04
C GLN A 52 4.76 6.36 0.05
N ILE A 53 5.91 5.75 0.29
CA ILE A 53 6.48 4.72 -0.58
C ILE A 53 5.62 3.45 -0.58
N ILE A 54 5.21 2.94 0.59
CA ILE A 54 4.37 1.74 0.62
C ILE A 54 3.00 1.99 -0.01
N ASN A 55 2.47 3.21 0.07
CA ASN A 55 1.20 3.59 -0.52
C ASN A 55 1.27 3.91 -2.03
N LEU A 56 2.46 3.94 -2.62
CA LEU A 56 2.62 4.23 -4.05
C LEU A 56 1.87 3.20 -4.89
N GLY A 57 0.88 3.66 -5.66
CA GLY A 57 -0.01 2.82 -6.45
C GLY A 57 -1.11 2.09 -5.65
N ALA A 58 -1.08 2.12 -4.31
CA ALA A 58 -2.07 1.44 -3.48
C ALA A 58 -3.36 2.25 -3.28
N VAL A 59 -3.27 3.57 -3.21
CA VAL A 59 -4.40 4.48 -2.89
C VAL A 59 -5.40 4.62 -4.04
N ALA A 60 -5.04 4.22 -5.25
CA ALA A 60 -5.89 4.28 -6.44
C ALA A 60 -6.33 2.90 -6.97
N ALA A 61 -6.01 1.82 -6.26
CA ALA A 61 -6.17 0.43 -6.71
C ALA A 61 -7.30 -0.32 -6.01
#